data_AF-A0A967RN73-F1
#
_entry.id   AF-A0A967RN73-F1
#
_cell.length_a   1.000
_cell.length_b   1.000
_cell.length_c   1.000
_cell.angle_alpha   90.00
_cell.angle_beta   90.00
_cell.angle_gamma   90.00
#
_symmetry.space_group_name_H-M   'P 1'
#
loop_
_entity.id
_entity.type
_entity.pdbx_description
1 polymer ?
#
loop_
_entity_poly.entity_id
_entity_poly.type
_entity_poly.pdbx_seq_one_letter_code
_entity_poly.pdbx_strand_id
1 'polypeptide(L)'
;TDDNGNTTGYVYDALSRMTDVLFADGTERKVGYDVLDNPVQTYDNDGDLDILIYDKNGRLTRKNIIPGPETAHTTTFGDFNYDGLSRLVYARNDSSIVTFKHDSHSNLVEESLNGQTTGYTNDGMGNRLSVQYPGGRVINYIPDELNRVRQIIEGPNTVASYRYVGRRIASTDYGNGTRAINEYDGMAEKANPPGDFGVKQIIKTTHVRVADGNTIDDRIYAWDKVGNRKMQRDIRPGGPQLTYDYLYDPARRLIQTKVTDSTATIVRRTGYGLDGVGNRKEVIGSPDSGPWVGTYFM
;
A
#
# COMPACT_ATOMS: atom_id res chain seq x y z
N THR A 1 25.46 9.56 10.24
CA THR A 1 25.43 10.68 9.29
C THR A 1 25.01 10.14 7.96
N ASP A 2 24.03 10.76 7.31
CA ASP A 2 23.55 10.36 5.98
C ASP A 2 24.51 10.82 4.87
N ASP A 3 24.21 10.44 3.62
CA ASP A 3 25.01 10.80 2.44
C ASP A 3 25.02 12.31 2.14
N ASN A 4 24.14 13.09 2.77
CA ASN A 4 24.10 14.55 2.69
C ASN A 4 24.87 15.23 3.83
N GLY A 5 25.47 14.47 4.76
CA GLY A 5 26.18 15.02 5.92
C GLY A 5 25.30 15.32 7.14
N ASN A 6 24.02 14.99 7.09
CA ASN A 6 23.09 15.18 8.20
C ASN A 6 23.32 14.12 9.29
N THR A 7 23.40 14.52 10.56
CA THR A 7 23.68 13.61 11.67
C THR A 7 22.45 13.39 12.54
N THR A 8 22.07 12.14 12.76
CA THR A 8 21.06 11.74 13.75
C THR A 8 21.77 11.16 14.97
N GLY A 9 21.50 11.71 16.15
CA GLY A 9 22.00 11.23 17.44
C GLY A 9 20.99 10.32 18.14
N TYR A 10 21.48 9.39 18.94
CA TYR A 10 20.66 8.47 19.73
C TYR A 10 21.15 8.48 21.18
N VAL A 11 20.24 8.66 22.12
CA VAL A 11 20.51 8.62 23.57
C VAL A 11 19.85 7.39 24.18
N TYR A 12 20.55 6.75 25.11
CA TYR A 12 20.11 5.52 25.75
C TYR A 12 20.18 5.66 27.28
N ASP A 13 19.25 5.01 27.97
CA ASP A 13 19.29 4.88 29.43
C ASP A 13 20.26 3.77 29.90
N ALA A 14 20.36 3.59 31.22
CA ALA A 14 21.23 2.57 31.83
C ALA A 14 20.84 1.12 31.50
N LEU A 15 19.62 0.88 31.00
CA LEU A 15 19.15 -0.41 30.52
C LEU A 15 19.34 -0.56 29.00
N SER A 16 20.07 0.37 28.36
CA SER A 16 20.29 0.43 26.91
C SER A 16 19.00 0.59 26.09
N ARG A 17 17.99 1.24 26.67
CA ARG A 17 16.75 1.59 25.97
C ARG A 17 16.87 3.00 25.42
N MET A 18 16.46 3.20 24.17
CA MET A 18 16.58 4.49 23.50
C MET A 18 15.61 5.50 24.09
N THR A 19 16.12 6.56 24.72
CA THR A 19 15.32 7.63 25.34
C THR A 19 15.13 8.82 24.43
N ASP A 20 16.07 9.09 23.53
CA ASP A 20 15.99 10.27 22.66
C ASP A 20 16.57 9.98 21.27
N VAL A 21 15.94 10.56 20.24
CA VAL A 21 16.48 10.69 18.88
C VAL A 21 16.63 12.17 18.59
N LEU A 22 17.85 12.60 18.28
CA LEU A 22 18.17 13.98 17.90
C LEU A 22 18.35 14.03 16.39
N PHE A 23 17.44 14.69 15.69
CA PHE A 23 17.49 14.82 14.24
C PHE A 23 18.45 15.93 13.81
N ALA A 24 18.87 15.89 12.56
CA ALA A 24 19.86 16.82 12.02
C ALA A 24 19.32 18.27 11.88
N ASP A 25 18.01 18.43 11.86
CA ASP A 25 17.31 19.71 11.88
C ASP A 25 17.18 20.30 13.30
N GLY A 26 17.69 19.59 14.32
CA GLY A 26 17.63 19.99 15.72
C GLY A 26 16.33 19.60 16.44
N THR A 27 15.38 18.97 15.74
CA THR A 27 14.19 18.38 16.39
C THR A 27 14.58 17.15 17.21
N GLU A 28 13.77 16.84 18.23
CA GLU A 28 14.01 15.72 19.12
C GLU A 28 12.75 14.88 19.32
N ARG A 29 12.93 13.56 19.37
CA ARG A 29 11.89 12.62 19.78
C ARG A 29 12.32 11.96 21.07
N LYS A 30 11.52 12.10 22.13
CA LYS A 30 11.80 11.50 23.45
C LYS A 30 10.86 10.35 23.77
N VAL A 31 11.36 9.38 24.53
CA VAL A 31 10.64 8.20 24.99
C VAL A 31 10.95 7.92 26.45
N GLY A 32 9.92 7.87 27.29
CA GLY A 32 9.99 7.38 28.66
C GLY A 32 9.44 5.95 28.75
N TYR A 33 10.02 5.11 29.61
CA TYR A 33 9.61 3.70 29.77
C TYR A 33 9.19 3.38 31.20
N ASP A 34 8.25 2.45 31.36
CA ASP A 34 7.97 1.82 32.65
C ASP A 34 9.00 0.73 33.02
N VAL A 35 8.74 0.04 34.13
CA VAL A 35 9.59 -1.05 34.66
C VAL A 35 9.49 -2.35 33.85
N LEU A 36 8.54 -2.46 32.93
CA LEU A 36 8.33 -3.60 32.02
C LEU A 36 8.78 -3.26 30.59
N ASP A 37 9.55 -2.19 30.42
CA ASP A 37 10.05 -1.67 29.13
C ASP A 37 8.95 -1.19 28.17
N ASN A 38 7.74 -0.90 28.67
CA ASN A 38 6.71 -0.28 27.84
C ASN A 38 6.92 1.24 27.75
N PRO A 39 6.82 1.86 26.57
CA PRO A 39 6.92 3.30 26.44
C PRO A 39 5.68 3.96 27.07
N VAL A 40 5.86 4.79 28.10
CA VAL A 40 4.78 5.50 28.82
C VAL A 40 4.62 6.95 28.40
N GLN A 41 5.63 7.50 27.73
CA GLN A 41 5.65 8.86 27.25
C GLN A 41 6.36 8.91 25.92
N THR A 42 5.77 9.50 24.88
CA THR A 42 6.47 9.75 23.61
C THR A 42 6.18 11.14 23.08
N TYR A 43 7.21 11.81 22.58
CA TYR A 43 7.03 13.01 21.75
C TYR A 43 7.13 12.62 20.29
N ASP A 44 6.23 13.10 19.43
CA ASP A 44 6.39 12.96 17.99
C ASP A 44 7.17 14.15 17.40
N ASN A 45 7.38 14.12 16.08
CA ASN A 45 8.17 15.13 15.38
C ASN A 45 7.45 16.50 15.32
N ASP A 46 6.12 16.51 15.50
CA ASP A 46 5.31 17.73 15.52
C ASP A 46 5.28 18.35 16.93
N GLY A 47 5.90 17.69 17.92
CA GLY A 47 6.00 18.13 19.29
C GLY A 47 4.81 17.71 20.17
N ASP A 48 3.91 16.88 19.65
CA ASP A 48 2.81 16.32 20.44
C ASP A 48 3.33 15.35 21.49
N LEU A 49 2.73 15.42 22.67
CA LEU A 49 3.04 14.55 23.78
C LEU A 49 1.96 13.47 23.94
N ASP A 50 2.36 12.23 23.71
CA ASP A 50 1.57 11.04 23.99
C ASP A 50 1.89 10.45 25.37
N ILE A 51 0.86 10.26 26.19
CA ILE A 51 0.94 9.55 27.47
C ILE A 51 0.23 8.20 27.32
N LEU A 52 0.96 7.11 27.53
CA LEU A 52 0.53 5.75 27.24
C LEU A 52 0.35 4.94 28.53
N ILE A 53 -0.81 4.30 28.68
CA ILE A 53 -1.20 3.53 29.87
C ILE A 53 -1.48 2.10 29.46
N TYR A 54 -0.83 1.14 30.13
CA TYR A 54 -0.91 -0.28 29.82
C TYR A 54 -1.61 -1.06 30.94
N ASP A 55 -2.24 -2.17 30.58
CA ASP A 55 -2.64 -3.17 31.56
C ASP A 55 -1.48 -4.07 31.99
N LYS A 56 -1.76 -5.00 32.91
CA LYS A 56 -0.76 -5.94 33.44
C LYS A 56 -0.17 -6.91 32.40
N ASN A 57 -0.81 -7.03 31.24
CA ASN A 57 -0.33 -7.87 30.13
C ASN A 57 0.47 -7.03 29.11
N GLY A 58 0.78 -5.77 29.41
CA GLY A 58 1.54 -4.88 28.51
C GLY A 58 0.70 -4.36 27.34
N ARG A 59 -0.64 -4.39 27.42
CA ARG A 59 -1.51 -3.94 26.34
C ARG A 59 -1.94 -2.50 26.58
N LEU A 60 -1.81 -1.65 25.56
CA LEU A 60 -2.18 -0.23 25.64
C LEU A 60 -3.69 -0.11 25.88
N THR A 61 -4.10 0.41 27.04
CA THR A 61 -5.50 0.64 27.41
C THR A 61 -5.94 2.08 27.22
N ARG A 62 -5.00 3.03 27.29
CA ARG A 62 -5.27 4.44 27.05
C ARG A 62 -4.07 5.18 26.50
N LYS A 63 -4.34 6.06 25.55
CA LYS A 63 -3.43 7.07 25.01
C LYS A 63 -4.06 8.44 25.28
N ASN A 64 -3.37 9.34 25.98
CA ASN A 64 -3.74 10.76 26.02
C ASN A 64 -2.78 11.52 25.12
N ILE A 65 -3.30 12.44 24.33
CA ILE A 65 -2.55 13.25 23.36
C ILE A 65 -2.65 14.70 23.83
N ILE A 66 -1.50 15.31 24.08
CA ILE A 66 -1.37 16.71 24.44
C ILE A 66 -0.72 17.40 23.24
N PRO A 67 -1.47 18.25 22.50
CA PRO A 67 -0.94 18.96 21.35
C PRO A 67 0.31 19.77 21.68
N GLY A 68 1.28 19.73 20.77
CA GLY A 68 2.41 20.64 20.73
C GLY A 68 1.98 22.10 20.47
N PRO A 69 2.88 23.08 20.66
CA PRO A 69 2.57 24.50 20.56
C PRO A 69 2.01 24.96 19.21
N GLU A 70 2.42 24.28 18.13
CA GLU A 70 2.08 24.63 16.73
C GLU A 70 1.05 23.66 16.13
N THR A 71 0.49 22.75 16.93
CA THR A 71 -0.41 21.72 16.44
C THR A 71 -1.86 21.96 16.88
N ALA A 72 -2.78 21.73 15.95
CA ALA A 72 -4.22 21.82 16.20
C ALA A 72 -4.84 20.45 15.96
N HIS A 73 -4.90 19.62 17.01
CA HIS A 73 -5.51 18.29 16.93
C HIS A 73 -6.96 18.28 17.42
N THR A 74 -7.78 17.50 16.73
CA THR A 74 -9.15 17.18 17.15
C THR A 74 -9.22 15.91 18.00
N THR A 75 -8.12 15.13 18.05
CA THR A 75 -8.02 13.92 18.86
C THR A 75 -7.18 14.19 20.09
N THR A 76 -7.75 13.98 21.27
CA THR A 76 -7.11 14.20 22.57
C THR A 76 -6.88 12.91 23.33
N PHE A 77 -7.54 11.81 22.92
CA PHE A 77 -7.31 10.51 23.55
C PHE A 77 -7.68 9.32 22.64
N GLY A 78 -7.22 8.15 23.04
CA GLY A 78 -7.70 6.85 22.60
C GLY A 78 -7.89 5.91 23.79
N ASP A 79 -9.07 5.33 23.98
CA ASP A 79 -9.30 4.25 24.95
C ASP A 79 -9.42 2.92 24.20
N PHE A 80 -8.85 1.83 24.76
CA PHE A 80 -8.78 0.52 24.13
C PHE A 80 -9.12 -0.60 25.12
N ASN A 81 -9.91 -1.58 24.70
CA ASN A 81 -10.14 -2.81 25.46
C ASN A 81 -9.86 -4.06 24.63
N TYR A 82 -9.46 -5.12 25.32
CA TYR A 82 -9.09 -6.40 24.73
C TYR A 82 -9.87 -7.53 25.38
N ASP A 83 -10.08 -8.62 24.65
CA ASP A 83 -10.59 -9.85 25.23
C ASP A 83 -9.50 -10.67 25.95
N GLY A 84 -9.88 -11.85 26.45
CA GLY A 84 -8.98 -12.76 27.17
C GLY A 84 -7.85 -13.36 26.30
N LEU A 85 -7.93 -13.25 24.97
CA LEU A 85 -6.89 -13.65 24.02
C LEU A 85 -6.05 -12.45 23.56
N SER A 86 -6.21 -11.29 24.20
CA SER A 86 -5.49 -10.05 23.84
C SER A 86 -5.81 -9.51 22.46
N ARG A 87 -7.01 -9.80 21.94
CA ARG A 87 -7.51 -9.22 20.69
C ARG A 87 -8.28 -7.95 21.02
N LEU A 88 -8.08 -6.88 20.24
CA LEU A 88 -8.80 -5.62 20.41
C LEU A 88 -10.29 -5.84 20.17
N VAL A 89 -11.15 -5.44 21.10
CA VAL A 89 -12.62 -5.58 20.99
C VAL A 89 -13.35 -4.23 21.03
N TYR A 90 -12.66 -3.18 21.45
CA TYR A 90 -13.20 -1.85 21.56
C TYR A 90 -12.08 -0.84 21.44
N ALA A 91 -12.29 0.22 20.66
CA ALA A 91 -11.50 1.43 20.74
C ALA A 91 -12.40 2.66 20.58
N ARG A 92 -12.04 3.78 21.21
CA ARG A 92 -12.69 5.05 20.95
C ARG A 92 -11.72 6.21 21.01
N ASN A 93 -12.09 7.30 20.36
CA ASN A 93 -11.50 8.62 20.54
C ASN A 93 -12.61 9.68 20.67
N ASP A 94 -12.25 10.95 20.50
CA ASP A 94 -13.13 12.12 20.57
C ASP A 94 -14.33 12.07 19.60
N SER A 95 -14.20 11.37 18.48
CA SER A 95 -15.18 11.41 17.38
C SER A 95 -15.81 10.07 17.04
N SER A 96 -15.15 8.97 17.42
CA SER A 96 -15.45 7.65 16.89
C SER A 96 -15.34 6.57 17.95
N ILE A 97 -16.22 5.59 17.84
CA ILE A 97 -16.19 4.33 18.60
C ILE A 97 -16.14 3.21 17.58
N VAL A 98 -15.17 2.31 17.73
CA VAL A 98 -15.08 1.06 16.98
C VAL A 98 -15.17 -0.14 17.92
N THR A 99 -15.89 -1.17 17.51
CA THR A 99 -16.02 -2.43 18.24
C THR A 99 -15.76 -3.61 17.30
N PHE A 100 -15.19 -4.67 17.85
CA PHE A 100 -14.85 -5.88 17.11
C PHE A 100 -15.38 -7.12 17.83
N LYS A 101 -15.94 -8.05 17.08
CA LYS A 101 -16.26 -9.40 17.56
C LYS A 101 -15.46 -10.42 16.76
N HIS A 102 -14.90 -11.38 17.48
CA HIS A 102 -14.10 -12.46 16.93
C HIS A 102 -14.74 -13.81 17.25
N ASP A 103 -14.58 -14.78 16.35
CA ASP A 103 -14.94 -16.17 16.63
C ASP A 103 -13.85 -16.88 17.46
N SER A 104 -14.07 -18.18 17.72
CA SER A 104 -13.14 -19.04 18.46
C SER A 104 -11.83 -19.32 17.72
N HIS A 105 -11.78 -19.13 16.40
CA HIS A 105 -10.58 -19.26 15.58
C HIS A 105 -9.85 -17.92 15.43
N SER A 106 -10.31 -16.87 16.11
CA SER A 106 -9.80 -15.50 16.01
C SER A 106 -10.00 -14.81 14.68
N ASN A 107 -10.97 -15.27 13.89
CA ASN A 107 -11.43 -14.51 12.74
C ASN A 107 -12.36 -13.38 13.19
N LEU A 108 -12.21 -12.21 12.56
CA LEU A 108 -13.16 -11.10 12.71
C LEU A 108 -14.51 -11.50 12.08
N VAL A 109 -15.57 -11.48 12.88
CA VAL A 109 -16.95 -11.80 12.45
C VAL A 109 -17.87 -10.57 12.44
N GLU A 110 -17.50 -9.52 13.16
CA GLU A 110 -18.24 -8.26 13.17
C GLU A 110 -17.29 -7.10 13.49
N GLU A 111 -17.46 -6.00 12.78
CA GLU A 111 -16.89 -4.70 13.11
C GLU A 111 -18.02 -3.68 13.13
N SER A 112 -18.00 -2.75 14.08
CA SER A 112 -18.97 -1.64 14.10
C SER A 112 -18.25 -0.33 14.33
N LEU A 113 -18.51 0.66 13.48
CA LEU A 113 -18.04 2.04 13.60
C LEU A 113 -19.25 2.94 13.88
N ASN A 114 -19.27 3.60 15.04
CA ASN A 114 -20.36 4.49 15.45
C ASN A 114 -21.75 3.83 15.35
N GLY A 115 -21.82 2.54 15.68
CA GLY A 115 -23.04 1.73 15.63
C GLY A 115 -23.40 1.18 14.24
N GLN A 116 -22.65 1.53 13.20
CA GLN A 116 -22.82 0.97 11.86
C GLN A 116 -22.00 -0.31 11.71
N THR A 117 -22.69 -1.42 11.56
CA THR A 117 -22.08 -2.76 11.61
C THR A 117 -21.77 -3.32 10.24
N THR A 118 -20.54 -3.82 10.07
CA THR A 118 -20.13 -4.71 8.99
C THR A 118 -19.97 -6.13 9.53
N GLY A 119 -20.75 -7.06 9.01
CA GLY A 119 -20.74 -8.47 9.38
C GLY A 119 -19.89 -9.30 8.43
N TYR A 120 -19.28 -10.36 8.95
CA TYR A 120 -18.35 -11.20 8.22
C TYR A 120 -18.58 -12.68 8.49
N THR A 121 -18.50 -13.52 7.44
CA THR A 121 -18.46 -14.98 7.60
C THR A 121 -17.18 -15.54 7.05
N ASN A 122 -16.65 -16.58 7.69
CA ASN A 122 -15.42 -17.25 7.27
C ASN A 122 -15.67 -18.77 7.23
N ASP A 123 -14.94 -19.49 6.38
CA ASP A 123 -14.94 -20.95 6.41
C ASP A 123 -14.09 -21.49 7.58
N GLY A 124 -14.04 -22.80 7.74
CA GLY A 124 -13.27 -23.45 8.81
C GLY A 124 -11.74 -23.29 8.68
N MET A 125 -11.24 -22.81 7.53
CA MET A 125 -9.83 -22.49 7.30
C MET A 125 -9.52 -21.00 7.49
N GLY A 126 -10.53 -20.19 7.83
CA GLY A 126 -10.41 -18.74 8.03
C GLY A 126 -10.55 -17.91 6.75
N ASN A 127 -10.92 -18.52 5.61
CA ASN A 127 -11.15 -17.75 4.37
C ASN A 127 -12.47 -17.00 4.46
N ARG A 128 -12.46 -15.71 4.13
CA ARG A 128 -13.64 -14.86 4.08
C ARG A 128 -14.63 -15.37 3.03
N LEU A 129 -15.87 -15.67 3.44
CA LEU A 129 -16.96 -16.11 2.57
C LEU A 129 -17.96 -15.00 2.26
N SER A 130 -18.23 -14.10 3.21
CA SER A 130 -19.12 -12.97 2.96
C SER A 130 -18.80 -11.73 3.78
N VAL A 131 -19.18 -10.57 3.24
CA VAL A 131 -19.18 -9.27 3.90
C VAL A 131 -20.57 -8.67 3.75
N GLN A 132 -21.21 -8.34 4.87
CA GLN A 132 -22.48 -7.60 4.90
C GLN A 132 -22.23 -6.19 5.43
N TYR A 133 -22.48 -5.18 4.62
CA TYR A 133 -22.33 -3.78 4.98
C TYR A 133 -23.54 -3.25 5.78
N PRO A 134 -23.40 -2.14 6.52
CA PRO A 134 -24.49 -1.58 7.32
C PRO A 134 -25.76 -1.26 6.53
N GLY A 135 -25.61 -0.89 5.24
CA GLY A 135 -26.74 -0.66 4.33
C GLY A 135 -27.44 -1.94 3.82
N GLY A 136 -27.11 -3.12 4.35
CA GLY A 136 -27.68 -4.40 3.96
C GLY A 136 -27.07 -5.02 2.70
N ARG A 137 -26.15 -4.31 2.02
CA ARG A 137 -25.41 -4.82 0.86
C ARG A 137 -24.56 -6.03 1.25
N VAL A 138 -24.68 -7.15 0.53
CA VAL A 138 -23.92 -8.38 0.79
C VAL A 138 -23.04 -8.73 -0.40
N ILE A 139 -21.75 -8.92 -0.14
CA ILE A 139 -20.76 -9.43 -1.09
C ILE A 139 -20.33 -10.81 -0.63
N ASN A 140 -20.36 -11.79 -1.53
CA ASN A 140 -19.90 -13.15 -1.25
C ASN A 140 -18.66 -13.48 -2.07
N TYR A 141 -17.75 -14.23 -1.47
CA TYR A 141 -16.50 -14.70 -2.03
C TYR A 141 -16.57 -16.22 -2.15
N ILE A 142 -16.38 -16.73 -3.35
CA ILE A 142 -16.40 -18.15 -3.65
C ILE A 142 -14.96 -18.58 -3.89
N PRO A 143 -14.35 -19.40 -3.00
CA PRO A 143 -12.99 -19.88 -3.18
C PRO A 143 -12.90 -20.96 -4.27
N ASP A 144 -11.68 -21.16 -4.79
CA ASP A 144 -11.29 -22.39 -5.48
C ASP A 144 -10.74 -23.45 -4.52
N GLU A 145 -10.36 -24.60 -5.05
CA GLU A 145 -9.81 -25.74 -4.28
C GLU A 145 -8.48 -25.44 -3.57
N LEU A 146 -7.82 -24.33 -3.91
CA LEU A 146 -6.58 -23.86 -3.27
C LEU A 146 -6.82 -22.69 -2.31
N ASN A 147 -8.07 -22.45 -1.92
CA ASN A 147 -8.49 -21.37 -1.01
C ASN A 147 -8.18 -19.95 -1.53
N ARG A 148 -8.17 -19.76 -2.85
CA ARG A 148 -8.07 -18.43 -3.46
C ARG A 148 -9.43 -17.99 -3.93
N VAL A 149 -9.72 -16.68 -3.89
CA VAL A 149 -11.01 -16.15 -4.38
C VAL A 149 -11.16 -16.44 -5.87
N ARG A 150 -12.05 -17.35 -6.25
CA ARG A 150 -12.37 -17.66 -7.64
C ARG A 150 -13.41 -16.70 -8.20
N GLN A 151 -14.37 -16.30 -7.38
CA GLN A 151 -15.49 -15.47 -7.83
C GLN A 151 -15.99 -14.58 -6.69
N ILE A 152 -16.41 -13.37 -7.04
CA ILE A 152 -17.09 -12.42 -6.16
C ILE A 152 -18.48 -12.19 -6.74
N ILE A 153 -19.51 -12.31 -5.90
CA ILE A 153 -20.90 -12.11 -6.28
C ILE A 153 -21.61 -11.12 -5.35
N GLU A 154 -22.58 -10.40 -5.90
CA GLU A 154 -23.53 -9.57 -5.19
C GLU A 154 -24.95 -10.06 -5.53
N GLY A 155 -25.59 -10.74 -4.58
CA GLY A 155 -26.80 -11.52 -4.87
C GLY A 155 -26.54 -12.55 -5.99
N PRO A 156 -27.37 -12.62 -7.05
CA PRO A 156 -27.16 -13.53 -8.18
C PRO A 156 -26.11 -13.01 -9.18
N ASN A 157 -25.64 -11.76 -9.05
CA ASN A 157 -24.79 -11.12 -10.05
C ASN A 157 -23.33 -11.40 -9.77
N THR A 158 -22.58 -11.79 -10.80
CA THR A 158 -21.12 -11.88 -10.72
C THR A 158 -20.51 -10.49 -10.80
N VAL A 159 -19.73 -10.10 -9.79
CA VAL A 159 -18.95 -8.87 -9.78
C VAL A 159 -17.61 -9.09 -10.48
N ALA A 160 -16.94 -10.19 -10.14
CA ALA A 160 -15.68 -10.59 -10.77
C ALA A 160 -15.49 -12.12 -10.69
N SER A 161 -14.81 -12.71 -11.68
CA SER A 161 -14.27 -14.07 -11.62
C SER A 161 -12.79 -14.06 -11.96
N TYR A 162 -12.00 -14.88 -11.28
CA TYR A 162 -10.55 -14.91 -11.40
C TYR A 162 -10.08 -16.26 -11.91
N ARG A 163 -9.10 -16.23 -12.81
CA ARG A 163 -8.29 -17.39 -13.18
C ARG A 163 -6.85 -17.13 -12.76
N TYR A 164 -6.20 -18.17 -12.27
CA TYR A 164 -4.86 -18.07 -11.71
C TYR A 164 -3.85 -18.90 -12.50
N VAL A 165 -2.62 -18.40 -12.56
CA VAL A 165 -1.41 -19.13 -12.96
C VAL A 165 -0.48 -19.17 -11.75
N GLY A 166 -0.26 -20.36 -11.18
CA GLY A 166 0.40 -20.47 -9.87
C GLY A 166 -0.34 -19.65 -8.81
N ARG A 167 0.32 -18.67 -8.16
CA ARG A 167 -0.32 -17.77 -7.16
C ARG A 167 -0.76 -16.42 -7.75
N ARG A 168 -0.66 -16.22 -9.07
CA ARG A 168 -0.90 -14.93 -9.74
C ARG A 168 -2.21 -14.97 -10.52
N ILE A 169 -2.87 -13.82 -10.67
CA ILE A 169 -4.11 -13.71 -11.47
C ILE A 169 -3.74 -13.64 -12.95
N ALA A 170 -4.08 -14.68 -13.69
CA ALA A 170 -3.93 -14.75 -15.15
C ALA A 170 -5.03 -13.95 -15.86
N SER A 171 -6.28 -14.00 -15.37
CA SER A 171 -7.36 -13.20 -15.92
C SER A 171 -8.44 -12.85 -14.90
N THR A 172 -9.10 -11.72 -15.11
CA THR A 172 -10.27 -11.28 -14.36
C THR A 172 -11.42 -10.99 -15.31
N ASP A 173 -12.56 -11.65 -15.12
CA ASP A 173 -13.81 -11.41 -15.83
C ASP A 173 -14.70 -10.53 -14.95
N TYR A 174 -15.02 -9.32 -15.39
CA TYR A 174 -15.82 -8.37 -14.64
C TYR A 174 -17.30 -8.49 -15.00
N GLY A 175 -18.17 -8.21 -14.02
CA GLY A 175 -19.63 -8.21 -14.19
C GLY A 175 -20.16 -7.25 -15.26
N ASN A 176 -19.36 -6.26 -15.66
CA ASN A 176 -19.68 -5.35 -16.76
C ASN A 176 -19.38 -5.93 -18.17
N GLY A 177 -19.03 -7.21 -18.27
CA GLY A 177 -18.75 -7.88 -19.54
C GLY A 177 -17.37 -7.56 -20.14
N THR A 178 -16.42 -7.10 -19.34
CA THR A 178 -15.01 -6.92 -19.74
C THR A 178 -14.09 -7.96 -19.09
N ARG A 179 -12.95 -8.23 -19.71
CA ARG A 179 -11.94 -9.15 -19.19
C ARG A 179 -10.56 -8.50 -19.23
N ALA A 180 -9.83 -8.57 -18.13
CA ALA A 180 -8.40 -8.28 -18.07
C ALA A 180 -7.60 -9.58 -18.14
N ILE A 181 -6.52 -9.60 -18.91
CA ILE A 181 -5.64 -10.76 -19.10
C ILE A 181 -4.21 -10.31 -18.83
N ASN A 182 -3.48 -11.03 -17.98
CA ASN A 182 -2.07 -10.77 -17.68
C ASN A 182 -1.20 -11.93 -18.17
N GLU A 183 -0.13 -11.61 -18.88
CA GLU A 183 0.95 -12.55 -19.17
C GLU A 183 2.15 -12.24 -18.29
N TYR A 184 2.84 -13.28 -17.84
CA TYR A 184 3.99 -13.17 -16.96
C TYR A 184 5.26 -13.73 -17.63
N ASP A 185 6.42 -13.13 -17.38
CA ASP A 185 7.71 -13.80 -17.62
C ASP A 185 7.95 -14.92 -16.60
N GLY A 186 8.89 -15.82 -16.86
CA GLY A 186 9.41 -16.78 -15.88
C GLY A 186 8.40 -17.78 -15.31
N MET A 187 7.22 -17.93 -15.95
CA MET A 187 6.20 -18.91 -15.57
C MET A 187 6.27 -20.11 -16.51
N ALA A 188 6.01 -21.30 -15.98
CA ALA A 188 6.25 -22.61 -16.62
C ALA A 188 5.62 -22.81 -18.02
N GLU A 189 4.74 -21.92 -18.45
CA GLU A 189 4.04 -21.98 -19.74
C GLU A 189 4.69 -21.13 -20.84
N LYS A 190 5.66 -20.25 -20.53
CA LYS A 190 6.34 -19.40 -21.53
C LYS A 190 7.83 -19.29 -21.22
N ALA A 191 8.66 -19.79 -22.13
CA ALA A 191 10.12 -19.64 -22.03
C ALA A 191 10.50 -18.15 -22.09
N ASN A 192 11.45 -17.75 -21.25
CA ASN A 192 11.98 -16.39 -21.25
C ASN A 192 12.77 -16.11 -22.54
N PRO A 193 12.68 -14.89 -23.09
CA PRO A 193 13.65 -14.43 -24.08
C PRO A 193 15.10 -14.51 -23.57
N PRO A 194 16.10 -14.63 -24.45
CA PRO A 194 17.51 -14.58 -24.05
C PRO A 194 17.84 -13.32 -23.23
N GLY A 195 18.37 -13.50 -22.02
CA GLY A 195 18.71 -12.40 -21.10
C GLY A 195 17.60 -12.02 -20.10
N ASP A 196 16.43 -12.65 -20.18
CA ASP A 196 15.36 -12.54 -19.19
C ASP A 196 15.44 -13.70 -18.17
N PHE A 197 15.70 -13.35 -16.92
CA PHE A 197 15.89 -14.30 -15.82
C PHE A 197 14.60 -14.55 -15.02
N GLY A 198 13.44 -14.08 -15.51
CA GLY A 198 12.11 -14.51 -15.08
C GLY A 198 11.84 -14.31 -13.60
N VAL A 199 11.60 -13.07 -13.19
CA VAL A 199 11.17 -12.76 -11.82
C VAL A 199 9.64 -12.82 -11.63
N LYS A 200 8.92 -13.37 -12.62
CA LYS A 200 7.46 -13.56 -12.61
C LYS A 200 6.72 -12.22 -12.62
N GLN A 201 7.21 -11.29 -13.44
CA GLN A 201 6.63 -9.97 -13.65
C GLN A 201 5.61 -9.99 -14.78
N ILE A 202 4.68 -9.05 -14.76
CA ILE A 202 3.72 -8.88 -15.86
C ILE A 202 4.46 -8.30 -17.07
N ILE A 203 4.40 -9.00 -18.20
CA ILE A 203 4.98 -8.56 -19.48
C ILE A 203 3.93 -8.10 -20.48
N LYS A 204 2.66 -8.44 -20.25
CA LYS A 204 1.54 -7.98 -21.06
C LYS A 204 0.27 -7.88 -20.25
N THR A 205 -0.52 -6.84 -20.48
CA THR A 205 -1.89 -6.73 -19.99
C THR A 205 -2.81 -6.35 -21.13
N THR A 206 -3.86 -7.15 -21.34
CA THR A 206 -4.89 -6.90 -22.37
C THR A 206 -6.26 -6.80 -21.71
N HIS A 207 -7.01 -5.76 -22.06
CA HIS A 207 -8.42 -5.60 -21.70
C HIS A 207 -9.28 -5.83 -22.94
N VAL A 208 -10.27 -6.71 -22.83
CA VAL A 208 -11.19 -7.02 -23.93
C VAL A 208 -12.64 -6.90 -23.47
N ARG A 209 -13.55 -6.65 -24.42
CA ARG A 209 -14.97 -6.97 -24.21
C ARG A 209 -15.16 -8.47 -24.38
N VAL A 210 -15.88 -9.09 -23.45
CA VAL A 210 -16.14 -10.53 -23.47
C VAL A 210 -17.10 -10.91 -24.59
N ALA A 211 -18.07 -10.05 -24.92
CA ALA A 211 -19.14 -10.34 -25.87
C ALA A 211 -18.65 -10.53 -27.31
N ASP A 212 -17.65 -9.76 -27.74
CA ASP A 212 -17.15 -9.72 -29.12
C ASP A 212 -15.64 -9.99 -29.22
N GLY A 213 -14.93 -10.09 -28.09
CA GLY A 213 -13.48 -10.26 -28.05
C GLY A 213 -12.68 -8.99 -28.40
N ASN A 214 -13.34 -7.85 -28.59
CA ASN A 214 -12.67 -6.62 -29.02
C ASN A 214 -11.75 -6.06 -27.95
N THR A 215 -10.53 -5.72 -28.33
CA THR A 215 -9.53 -5.09 -27.46
C THR A 215 -9.90 -3.65 -27.12
N ILE A 216 -10.04 -3.38 -25.82
CA ILE A 216 -10.28 -2.06 -25.22
C ILE A 216 -8.95 -1.37 -24.90
N ASP A 217 -7.94 -2.12 -24.49
CA ASP A 217 -6.60 -1.61 -24.15
C ASP A 217 -5.63 -2.79 -24.20
N ASP A 218 -4.42 -2.57 -24.68
CA ASP A 218 -3.40 -3.61 -24.73
C ASP A 218 -2.01 -2.99 -24.57
N ARG A 219 -1.22 -3.54 -23.64
CA ARG A 219 0.08 -3.00 -23.23
C ARG A 219 1.09 -4.10 -23.04
N ILE A 220 2.33 -3.85 -23.45
CA ILE A 220 3.48 -4.71 -23.17
C ILE A 220 4.49 -3.98 -22.29
N TYR A 221 5.23 -4.75 -21.49
CA TYR A 221 6.22 -4.25 -20.55
C TYR A 221 7.55 -4.97 -20.73
N ALA A 222 8.65 -4.27 -20.45
CA ALA A 222 9.96 -4.88 -20.29
C ALA A 222 10.61 -4.38 -19.00
N TRP A 223 11.36 -5.26 -18.36
CA TRP A 223 11.98 -5.05 -17.06
C TRP A 223 13.50 -5.16 -17.18
N ASP A 224 14.23 -4.48 -16.30
CA ASP A 224 15.65 -4.73 -16.12
C ASP A 224 15.90 -5.89 -15.14
N LYS A 225 17.16 -6.32 -15.01
CA LYS A 225 17.57 -7.46 -14.17
C LYS A 225 17.29 -7.29 -12.67
N VAL A 226 17.04 -6.06 -12.21
CA VAL A 226 16.74 -5.76 -10.79
C VAL A 226 15.26 -5.41 -10.57
N GLY A 227 14.43 -5.57 -11.61
CA GLY A 227 12.98 -5.42 -11.52
C GLY A 227 12.46 -4.01 -11.78
N ASN A 228 13.28 -3.07 -12.28
CA ASN A 228 12.76 -1.77 -12.70
C ASN A 228 12.09 -1.91 -14.06
N ARG A 229 10.95 -1.25 -14.26
CA ARG A 229 10.27 -1.23 -15.57
C ARG A 229 11.09 -0.39 -16.54
N LYS A 230 11.72 -1.01 -17.53
CA LYS A 230 12.54 -0.32 -18.54
C LYS A 230 11.70 0.23 -19.69
N MET A 231 10.61 -0.43 -20.03
CA MET A 231 9.73 0.01 -21.12
C MET A 231 8.26 -0.36 -20.87
N GLN A 232 7.36 0.47 -21.37
CA GLN A 232 5.96 0.17 -21.61
C GLN A 232 5.62 0.56 -23.06
N ARG A 233 4.84 -0.26 -23.76
CA ARG A 233 4.28 0.11 -25.07
C ARG A 233 2.79 -0.16 -25.11
N ASP A 234 2.05 0.85 -25.54
CA ASP A 234 0.61 0.76 -25.78
C ASP A 234 0.42 0.28 -27.22
N ILE A 235 -0.22 -0.89 -27.39
CA ILE A 235 -0.32 -1.60 -28.67
C ILE A 235 -1.75 -1.71 -29.21
N ARG A 236 -2.74 -1.09 -28.53
CA ARG A 236 -4.15 -1.13 -28.95
C ARG A 236 -4.35 -0.54 -30.36
N PRO A 237 -4.83 -1.33 -31.34
CA PRO A 237 -5.18 -0.80 -32.66
C PRO A 237 -6.22 0.32 -32.57
N GLY A 238 -6.01 1.41 -33.32
CA GLY A 238 -6.87 2.61 -33.30
C GLY A 238 -6.65 3.55 -32.10
N GLY A 239 -5.81 3.18 -31.13
CA GLY A 239 -5.33 4.06 -30.06
C GLY A 239 -3.97 4.68 -30.37
N PRO A 240 -3.51 5.63 -29.53
CA PRO A 240 -2.15 6.16 -29.64
C PRO A 240 -1.14 5.04 -29.37
N GLN A 241 -0.27 4.78 -30.34
CA GLN A 241 0.75 3.74 -30.28
C GLN A 241 2.02 4.34 -29.67
N LEU A 242 2.02 4.50 -28.34
CA LEU A 242 3.11 5.15 -27.61
C LEU A 242 4.05 4.11 -27.00
N THR A 243 5.35 4.38 -27.06
CA THR A 243 6.38 3.65 -26.32
C THR A 243 7.00 4.58 -25.28
N TYR A 244 7.02 4.13 -24.03
CA TYR A 244 7.60 4.81 -22.88
C TYR A 244 8.86 4.06 -22.48
N ASP A 245 10.02 4.70 -22.59
CA ASP A 245 11.28 4.22 -22.05
C ASP A 245 11.58 4.91 -20.72
N TYR A 246 12.05 4.13 -19.74
CA TYR A 246 12.40 4.59 -18.40
C TYR A 246 13.90 4.42 -18.15
N LEU A 247 14.53 5.44 -17.58
CA LEU A 247 15.93 5.41 -17.17
C LEU A 247 16.04 5.62 -15.67
N TYR A 248 16.90 4.82 -15.04
CA TYR A 248 17.13 4.83 -13.60
C TYR A 248 18.59 5.14 -13.30
N ASP A 249 18.84 5.77 -12.15
CA ASP A 249 20.17 5.90 -11.58
C ASP A 249 20.62 4.61 -10.87
N PRO A 250 21.88 4.50 -10.40
CA PRO A 250 22.36 3.31 -9.69
C PRO A 250 21.60 3.00 -8.38
N ALA A 251 20.95 4.00 -7.78
CA ALA A 251 20.07 3.84 -6.62
C ALA A 251 18.65 3.38 -7.00
N ARG A 252 18.42 3.06 -8.28
CA ARG A 252 17.14 2.59 -8.86
C ARG A 252 16.03 3.63 -8.83
N ARG A 253 16.39 4.90 -8.83
CA ARG A 253 15.44 6.01 -8.86
C ARG A 253 15.22 6.46 -10.30
N LEU A 254 13.98 6.73 -10.68
CA LEU A 254 13.63 7.15 -12.03
C LEU A 254 14.18 8.55 -12.31
N ILE A 255 15.08 8.67 -13.29
CA ILE A 255 15.71 9.94 -13.68
C ILE A 255 15.26 10.44 -15.05
N GLN A 256 14.64 9.60 -15.88
CA GLN A 256 14.08 10.05 -17.15
C GLN A 256 12.91 9.17 -17.61
N THR A 257 11.90 9.80 -18.20
CA THR A 257 10.95 9.15 -19.11
C THR A 257 11.11 9.71 -20.52
N LYS A 258 11.07 8.84 -21.53
CA LYS A 258 11.08 9.22 -22.94
C LYS A 258 9.91 8.52 -23.64
N VAL A 259 9.04 9.30 -24.25
CA VAL A 259 7.84 8.83 -24.95
C VAL A 259 8.02 9.03 -26.44
N THR A 260 7.83 7.98 -27.22
CA THR A 260 7.85 8.01 -28.68
C THR A 260 6.52 7.52 -29.25
N ASP A 261 6.11 8.07 -30.38
CA ASP A 261 4.98 7.53 -31.14
C ASP A 261 5.39 6.33 -32.02
N SER A 262 4.45 5.83 -32.84
CA SER A 262 4.66 4.70 -33.75
C SER A 262 5.70 4.94 -34.84
N THR A 263 6.05 6.21 -35.11
CA THR A 263 7.11 6.58 -36.07
C THR A 263 8.47 6.76 -35.40
N ALA A 264 8.57 6.42 -34.11
CA ALA A 264 9.73 6.63 -33.25
C ALA A 264 10.07 8.12 -33.01
N THR A 265 9.18 9.04 -33.35
CA THR A 265 9.33 10.45 -33.02
C THR A 265 9.13 10.65 -31.52
N ILE A 266 10.03 11.39 -30.88
CA ILE A 266 9.92 11.73 -29.46
C ILE A 266 8.81 12.76 -29.30
N VAL A 267 7.71 12.36 -28.65
CA VAL A 267 6.58 13.25 -28.35
C VAL A 267 6.71 13.90 -26.98
N ARG A 268 7.46 13.28 -26.05
CA ARG A 268 7.75 13.84 -24.73
C ARG A 268 9.03 13.25 -24.16
N ARG A 269 9.85 14.07 -23.50
CA ARG A 269 10.99 13.59 -22.70
C ARG A 269 11.07 14.38 -21.41
N THR A 270 10.97 13.69 -20.28
CA THR A 270 10.98 14.32 -18.96
C THR A 270 12.15 13.78 -18.14
N GLY A 271 13.01 14.67 -17.65
CA GLY A 271 14.10 14.37 -16.72
C GLY A 271 13.72 14.73 -15.28
N TYR A 272 14.32 14.03 -14.32
CA TYR A 272 14.14 14.28 -12.88
C TYR A 272 15.50 14.39 -12.20
N GLY A 273 15.74 15.54 -11.57
CA GLY A 273 16.90 15.74 -10.68
C GLY A 273 16.49 15.43 -9.24
N LEU A 274 17.26 14.57 -8.58
CA LEU A 274 17.01 14.10 -7.22
C LEU A 274 18.17 14.49 -6.30
N ASP A 275 17.89 14.75 -5.03
CA ASP A 275 18.93 14.90 -4.00
C ASP A 275 19.46 13.54 -3.51
N GLY A 276 20.39 13.54 -2.55
CA GLY A 276 20.99 12.31 -2.01
C GLY A 276 19.99 11.39 -1.29
N VAL A 277 18.90 11.94 -0.74
CA VAL A 277 17.87 11.19 0.00
C VAL A 277 16.65 10.83 -0.84
N GLY A 278 16.65 11.21 -2.13
CA GLY A 278 15.62 10.82 -3.10
C GLY A 278 14.50 11.83 -3.29
N ASN A 279 14.58 13.01 -2.68
CA ASN A 279 13.63 14.07 -2.95
C ASN A 279 13.83 14.63 -4.35
N ARG A 280 12.73 14.93 -5.03
CA ARG A 280 12.76 15.54 -6.36
C ARG A 280 13.04 17.03 -6.26
N LYS A 281 14.18 17.46 -6.78
CA LYS A 281 14.61 18.87 -6.85
C LYS A 281 14.11 19.59 -8.09
N GLU A 282 14.02 18.88 -9.22
CA GLU A 282 13.68 19.51 -10.49
C GLU A 282 13.00 18.54 -11.46
N VAL A 283 12.24 19.13 -12.39
CA VAL A 283 11.68 18.46 -13.57
C VAL A 283 12.15 19.22 -14.80
N ILE A 284 12.62 18.49 -15.82
CA ILE A 284 13.17 19.07 -17.05
C ILE A 284 12.44 18.49 -18.27
N GLY A 285 12.15 19.32 -19.29
CA GLY A 285 11.67 18.86 -20.60
C GLY A 285 10.17 18.53 -20.68
N SER A 286 9.38 18.96 -19.69
CA SER A 286 7.91 18.86 -19.69
C SER A 286 7.24 20.22 -19.52
N PRO A 287 5.91 20.35 -19.75
CA PRO A 287 5.18 21.58 -19.42
C PRO A 287 5.36 22.02 -17.96
N ASP A 288 5.57 21.08 -17.05
CA ASP A 288 5.84 21.32 -15.62
C ASP A 288 7.35 21.45 -15.33
N SER A 289 8.13 21.96 -16.29
CA SER A 289 9.58 22.14 -16.09
C SER A 289 9.84 23.26 -15.07
N GLY A 290 10.75 23.00 -14.14
CA GLY A 290 11.14 23.97 -13.13
C GLY A 290 11.66 23.31 -11.85
N PRO A 291 12.27 24.11 -10.95
CA PRO A 291 12.60 23.65 -9.60
C PRO A 291 11.32 23.36 -8.83
N TRP A 292 11.33 22.32 -8.02
CA TRP A 292 10.27 22.10 -7.03
C TRP A 292 10.46 23.09 -5.87
N VAL A 293 9.55 24.05 -5.73
CA VAL A 293 9.53 25.05 -4.64
C VAL A 293 8.51 24.63 -3.56
N GLY A 294 8.46 23.34 -3.25
CA GLY A 294 7.69 22.85 -2.11
C GLY A 294 8.56 22.95 -0.85
N THR A 295 8.12 23.72 0.14
CA THR A 295 8.66 23.61 1.51
C THR A 295 8.45 22.17 1.97
N TYR A 296 9.54 21.46 2.24
CA TYR A 296 9.49 20.15 2.88
C TYR A 296 8.88 20.37 4.27
N PHE A 297 7.61 20.03 4.44
CA PHE A 297 7.15 19.53 5.72
C PHE A 297 7.55 18.06 5.72
N MET A 298 8.69 17.78 6.37
CA MET A 298 9.14 16.42 6.71
C MET A 298 8.61 16.05 8.08
#